data_AF-A0A2A2Q6A5-F1
#
_entry.id   AF-A0A2A2Q6A5-F1
#
_cell.length_a   1.000
_cell.length_b   1.000
_cell.length_c   1.000
_cell.angle_alpha   90.00
_cell.angle_beta   90.00
_cell.angle_gamma   90.00
#
_symmetry.space_group_name_H-M   'P 1'
#
loop_
_entity.id
_entity.type
_entity.pdbx_description
1 polymer ?
#
loop_
_entity_poly.entity_id
_entity_poly.type
_entity_poly.pdbx_seq_one_letter_code
_entity_poly.pdbx_strand_id
1 'polypeptide(L)'
;MEAALIMISCLIAFVIKPYQSGLVDHARSPSGTDCVVTQEWNGWTGEFYTVELYTRMPGGRWSPHYVDHEATHWSGCEMKFDAGGTRLTMTGGDKVERIFDLTVQGQEKKPPFLPPGMK
;
A
#
# COMPACT_ATOMS: atom_id res chain seq x y z
N MET A 1 0.77 -22.98 37.64
CA MET A 1 1.85 -22.64 36.69
C MET A 1 1.22 -22.44 35.30
N GLU A 2 0.23 -21.54 35.17
CA GLU A 2 -0.53 -21.36 33.90
C GLU A 2 -0.86 -19.89 33.60
N ALA A 3 -0.83 -19.00 34.59
CA ALA A 3 -1.06 -17.56 34.39
C ALA A 3 0.11 -16.83 33.68
N ALA A 4 1.31 -17.42 33.67
CA ALA A 4 2.49 -16.81 33.07
C ALA A 4 2.51 -16.89 31.53
N LEU A 5 1.81 -17.86 30.93
CA LEU A 5 1.79 -18.03 29.48
C LEU A 5 0.89 -16.99 28.78
N ILE A 6 -0.23 -16.62 29.39
CA ILE A 6 -1.20 -15.67 28.82
C ILE A 6 -0.66 -14.22 28.82
N MET A 7 0.14 -13.87 29.82
CA MET A 7 0.79 -12.55 29.88
C MET A 7 1.87 -12.37 28.81
N ILE A 8 2.56 -13.44 28.42
CA ILE A 8 3.59 -13.39 27.37
C ILE A 8 2.95 -13.28 25.98
N SER A 9 1.80 -13.92 25.73
CA SER A 9 1.07 -13.75 24.45
C SER A 9 0.51 -12.34 24.26
N CYS A 10 0.02 -11.70 25.33
CA CYS A 10 -0.42 -10.30 25.26
C CYS A 10 0.76 -9.34 25.09
N LEU A 11 1.93 -9.62 25.68
CA LEU A 11 3.09 -8.74 25.57
C LEU A 11 3.74 -8.79 24.18
N ILE A 12 3.74 -9.96 23.50
CA ILE A 12 4.24 -10.07 22.12
C ILE A 12 3.33 -9.31 21.14
N ALA A 13 2.02 -9.25 21.39
CA ALA A 13 1.07 -8.48 20.58
C ALA A 13 1.26 -6.94 20.68
N PHE A 14 1.98 -6.45 21.69
CA PHE A 14 2.26 -5.02 21.88
C PHE A 14 3.66 -4.58 21.41
N VAL A 15 4.61 -5.51 21.24
CA VAL A 15 6.01 -5.18 20.92
C VAL A 15 6.27 -5.16 19.41
N ILE A 16 5.48 -5.89 18.61
CA ILE A 16 5.43 -5.75 17.16
C ILE A 16 4.17 -4.98 16.87
N LYS A 17 4.22 -3.74 16.39
CA LYS A 17 3.03 -2.94 16.03
C LYS A 17 2.47 -3.45 14.69
N PRO A 18 1.59 -4.46 14.62
CA PRO A 18 1.07 -4.99 13.37
C PRO A 18 -0.13 -4.16 12.89
N TYR A 19 -0.28 -2.90 13.35
CA TYR A 19 -1.46 -2.03 13.24
C TYR A 19 -1.12 -0.62 12.73
N GLN A 20 -0.12 -0.48 11.84
CA GLN A 20 0.31 0.82 11.35
C GLN A 20 -0.18 1.06 9.92
N SER A 21 -1.07 2.04 9.78
CA SER A 21 -1.32 2.69 8.49
C SER A 21 -0.06 3.43 8.04
N GLY A 22 0.15 3.53 6.73
CA GLY A 22 1.30 4.26 6.20
C GLY A 22 1.56 4.07 4.72
N LEU A 23 2.68 4.66 4.31
CA LEU A 23 3.30 4.40 3.03
C LEU A 23 3.89 2.99 3.04
N VAL A 24 3.52 2.19 2.05
CA VAL A 24 4.11 0.86 1.81
C VAL A 24 5.32 1.01 0.90
N ASP A 25 5.15 1.69 -0.24
CA ASP A 25 6.22 1.92 -1.19
C ASP A 25 5.89 3.08 -2.13
N HIS A 26 6.91 3.59 -2.83
CA HIS A 26 6.76 4.61 -3.84
C HIS A 26 7.78 4.44 -4.97
N ALA A 27 7.32 4.60 -6.21
CA ALA A 27 8.16 4.60 -7.39
C ALA A 27 7.66 5.61 -8.42
N ARG A 28 8.55 5.98 -9.34
CA ARG A 28 8.21 6.82 -10.50
C ARG A 28 8.47 6.03 -11.77
N SER A 29 7.47 5.98 -12.65
CA SER A 29 7.58 5.33 -13.96
C SER A 29 8.49 6.13 -14.92
N PRO A 30 8.99 5.50 -16.01
CA PRO A 30 9.72 6.19 -17.07
C PRO A 30 8.97 7.36 -17.72
N SER A 31 7.63 7.30 -17.76
CA SER A 31 6.77 8.39 -18.26
C SER A 31 6.63 9.56 -17.29
N GLY A 32 7.20 9.44 -16.08
CA GLY A 32 7.12 10.44 -15.03
C GLY A 32 5.90 10.32 -14.12
N THR A 33 5.06 9.31 -14.31
CA THR A 33 3.93 9.03 -13.41
C THR A 33 4.43 8.58 -12.03
N ASP A 34 4.05 9.30 -10.99
CA ASP A 34 4.27 8.93 -9.58
C ASP A 34 3.30 7.81 -9.20
N CYS A 35 3.80 6.77 -8.51
CA CYS A 35 3.02 5.64 -8.00
C CYS A 35 3.30 5.51 -6.50
N VAL A 36 2.26 5.58 -5.67
CA VAL A 36 2.35 5.53 -4.21
C VAL A 36 1.43 4.43 -3.72
N VAL A 37 1.98 3.43 -3.04
CA VAL A 37 1.20 2.35 -2.43
C VAL A 37 1.06 2.66 -0.94
N THR A 38 -0.16 2.67 -0.45
CA THR A 38 -0.46 2.90 0.96
C THR A 38 -1.27 1.74 1.53
N GLN A 39 -1.12 1.51 2.83
CA GLN A 39 -2.03 0.66 3.59
C GLN A 39 -2.66 1.45 4.74
N GLU A 40 -3.90 1.14 5.06
CA GLU A 40 -4.63 1.73 6.19
C GLU A 40 -5.22 0.62 7.05
N TRP A 41 -4.96 0.69 8.36
CA TRP A 41 -5.54 -0.20 9.36
C TRP A 41 -7.04 0.05 9.47
N ASN A 42 -7.88 -0.96 9.22
CA ASN A 42 -9.32 -0.79 9.18
C ASN A 42 -9.95 -0.64 10.59
N GLY A 43 -9.30 -1.14 11.65
CA GLY A 43 -9.79 -0.99 13.03
C GLY A 43 -10.33 -2.27 13.68
N TRP A 44 -10.39 -3.40 12.98
CA TRP A 44 -10.98 -4.64 13.51
C TRP A 44 -10.20 -5.91 13.12
N THR A 45 -10.53 -7.01 13.78
CA THR A 45 -9.91 -8.32 13.57
C THR A 45 -10.69 -9.09 12.49
N GLY A 46 -10.12 -9.23 11.29
CA GLY A 46 -10.75 -9.93 10.17
C GLY A 46 -10.32 -9.36 8.81
N GLU A 47 -10.49 -8.06 8.63
CA GLU A 47 -10.06 -7.31 7.45
C GLU A 47 -9.02 -6.29 7.92
N PHE A 48 -7.77 -6.74 8.03
CA PHE A 48 -6.76 -5.99 8.77
C PHE A 48 -6.43 -4.66 8.07
N TYR A 49 -6.19 -4.68 6.76
CA TYR A 49 -5.76 -3.52 6.02
C TYR A 49 -6.48 -3.32 4.70
N THR A 50 -6.80 -2.06 4.42
CA THR A 50 -7.05 -1.60 3.06
C THR A 50 -5.75 -1.15 2.42
N VAL A 51 -5.38 -1.76 1.30
CA VAL A 51 -4.26 -1.33 0.46
C VAL A 51 -4.83 -0.64 -0.78
N GLU A 52 -4.23 0.49 -1.14
CA GLU A 52 -4.56 1.24 -2.35
C GLU A 52 -3.27 1.69 -3.04
N LEU A 53 -3.30 1.69 -4.37
CA LEU A 53 -2.29 2.33 -5.21
C LEU A 53 -2.82 3.70 -5.62
N TYR A 54 -2.01 4.73 -5.50
CA TYR A 54 -2.31 6.07 -5.98
C TYR A 54 -1.35 6.42 -7.10
N THR A 55 -1.88 6.86 -8.25
CA THR A 55 -1.08 7.29 -9.39
C THR A 55 -1.28 8.77 -9.70
N ARG A 56 -0.23 9.43 -10.18
CA ARG A 56 -0.31 10.81 -10.64
C ARG A 56 0.62 11.03 -11.84
N MET A 57 0.03 11.23 -13.01
CA MET A 57 0.76 11.65 -14.20
C MET A 57 1.42 13.03 -14.00
N PRO A 58 2.48 13.38 -14.75
CA PRO A 58 3.11 14.70 -14.67
C PRO A 58 2.11 15.85 -14.82
N GLY A 59 2.03 16.72 -13.82
CA GLY A 59 1.08 17.85 -13.78
C GLY A 59 -0.39 17.45 -13.61
N GLY A 60 -0.69 16.15 -13.50
CA GLY A 60 -2.01 15.61 -13.30
C GLY A 60 -2.43 15.54 -11.83
N ARG A 61 -3.59 14.93 -11.61
CA ARG A 61 -4.20 14.74 -10.29
C ARG A 61 -3.95 13.32 -9.79
N TRP A 62 -4.03 13.14 -8.48
CA TRP A 62 -3.95 11.81 -7.86
C TRP A 62 -5.21 10.99 -8.17
N SER A 63 -5.02 9.75 -8.62
CA SER A 63 -6.09 8.78 -8.88
C SER A 63 -5.84 7.52 -8.05
N PRO A 64 -6.81 7.05 -7.25
CA PRO A 64 -6.70 5.81 -6.51
C PRO A 64 -7.02 4.61 -7.41
N HIS A 65 -6.40 3.49 -7.10
CA HIS A 65 -6.63 2.17 -7.66
C HIS A 65 -6.77 1.21 -6.49
N TYR A 66 -7.91 0.55 -6.44
CA TYR A 66 -8.17 -0.43 -5.41
C TYR A 66 -7.20 -1.61 -5.55
N VAL A 67 -6.56 -1.98 -4.43
CA VAL A 67 -5.70 -3.15 -4.35
C VAL A 67 -6.45 -4.19 -3.55
N ASP A 68 -6.57 -4.03 -2.23
CA ASP A 68 -7.17 -5.06 -1.38
C ASP A 68 -7.82 -4.41 -0.15
N HIS A 69 -8.85 -5.03 0.44
CA HIS A 69 -9.53 -4.58 1.65
C HIS A 69 -9.36 -5.55 2.82
N GLU A 70 -8.86 -6.76 2.56
CA GLU A 70 -8.66 -7.82 3.56
C GLU A 70 -7.18 -8.17 3.72
N ALA A 71 -6.27 -7.27 3.31
CA ALA A 71 -4.85 -7.56 3.30
C ALA A 71 -4.30 -7.73 4.72
N THR A 72 -3.32 -8.64 4.86
CA THR A 72 -2.39 -8.60 6.00
C THR A 72 -1.47 -7.37 5.90
N HIS A 73 -0.68 -7.08 6.93
CA HIS A 73 0.29 -5.99 6.90
C HIS A 73 1.35 -6.18 5.78
N TRP A 74 1.47 -5.21 4.86
CA TRP A 74 2.52 -5.18 3.84
C TRP A 74 3.75 -4.44 4.38
N SER A 75 4.91 -5.09 4.37
CA SER A 75 6.20 -4.45 4.68
C SER A 75 6.83 -3.74 3.47
N GLY A 76 6.28 -3.96 2.28
CA GLY A 76 6.73 -3.43 1.00
C GLY A 76 6.04 -4.14 -0.16
N CYS A 77 6.32 -3.68 -1.37
CA CYS A 77 5.90 -4.34 -2.61
C CYS A 77 6.99 -4.21 -3.68
N GLU A 78 6.88 -4.99 -4.74
CA GLU A 78 7.67 -4.81 -5.95
C GLU A 78 6.82 -4.10 -7.01
N MET A 79 7.38 -3.06 -7.63
CA MET A 79 6.76 -2.33 -8.74
C MET A 79 7.65 -2.43 -9.98
N LYS A 80 7.13 -3.05 -11.04
CA LYS A 80 7.80 -3.21 -12.33
C LYS A 80 7.04 -2.46 -13.41
N PHE A 81 7.71 -1.52 -14.06
CA PHE A 81 7.14 -0.78 -15.18
C PHE A 81 7.48 -1.46 -16.50
N ASP A 82 6.59 -1.33 -17.48
CA ASP A 82 6.93 -1.60 -18.86
C ASP A 82 7.90 -0.53 -19.41
N ALA A 83 8.47 -0.77 -20.59
CA ALA A 83 9.43 0.15 -21.20
C ALA A 83 8.84 1.54 -21.48
N GLY A 84 7.53 1.62 -21.75
CA GLY A 84 6.82 2.88 -22.00
C GLY A 84 6.45 3.65 -20.72
N GLY A 85 6.50 3.00 -19.55
CA GLY A 85 6.01 3.57 -18.30
C GLY A 85 4.51 3.85 -18.29
N THR A 86 3.73 3.11 -19.08
CA THR A 86 2.26 3.20 -19.14
C THR A 86 1.59 2.05 -18.40
N ARG A 87 2.33 0.99 -18.08
CA ARG A 87 1.82 -0.16 -17.33
C ARG A 87 2.68 -0.45 -16.12
N LEU A 88 2.04 -0.67 -14.98
CA LEU A 88 2.67 -1.10 -13.74
C LEU A 88 2.22 -2.53 -13.41
N THR A 89 3.19 -3.42 -13.18
CA THR A 89 2.99 -4.72 -12.54
C THR A 89 3.44 -4.60 -11.09
N MET A 90 2.53 -4.83 -10.16
CA MET A 90 2.76 -4.72 -8.72
C MET A 90 2.61 -6.09 -8.07
N THR A 91 3.57 -6.48 -7.23
CA THR A 91 3.49 -7.70 -6.42
C THR A 91 3.73 -7.34 -4.96
N GLY A 92 2.80 -7.65 -4.06
CA GLY A 92 2.93 -7.30 -2.64
C GLY A 92 2.20 -8.28 -1.72
N GLY A 93 2.49 -8.20 -0.43
CA GLY A 93 1.84 -9.02 0.60
C GLY A 93 1.93 -10.53 0.35
N ASP A 94 0.78 -11.14 0.05
CA ASP A 94 0.57 -12.55 -0.25
C ASP A 94 1.19 -13.02 -1.58
N LYS A 95 1.91 -12.11 -2.26
CA LYS A 95 2.58 -12.31 -3.55
C LYS A 95 1.62 -12.44 -4.73
N VAL A 96 0.41 -11.89 -4.61
CA VAL A 96 -0.48 -11.74 -5.76
C VAL A 96 0.01 -10.61 -6.67
N GLU A 97 0.10 -10.92 -7.96
CA GLU A 97 0.45 -9.96 -9.00
C GLU A 97 -0.80 -9.19 -9.44
N ARG A 98 -0.69 -7.86 -9.52
CA ARG A 98 -1.72 -6.95 -10.00
C ARG A 98 -1.14 -6.08 -11.10
N ILE A 99 -1.97 -5.73 -12.07
CA ILE A 99 -1.54 -4.95 -13.23
C ILE A 99 -2.43 -3.72 -13.38
N PHE A 100 -1.79 -2.56 -13.53
CA PHE A 100 -2.46 -1.26 -13.66
C PHE A 100 -2.07 -0.58 -14.97
N ASP A 101 -3.06 -0.03 -15.66
CA ASP A 101 -2.87 0.91 -16.76
C ASP A 101 -2.77 2.33 -16.17
N LEU A 102 -1.59 2.93 -16.29
CA LEU A 102 -1.27 4.25 -15.74
C LEU A 102 -1.83 5.41 -16.59
N THR A 103 -2.39 5.11 -17.76
CA THR A 103 -3.02 6.12 -18.64
C THR A 103 -4.45 6.43 -18.21
N VAL A 104 -5.08 5.55 -17.43
CA VAL A 104 -6.43 5.72 -16.92
C VAL A 104 -6.41 6.55 -15.65
N GLN A 105 -7.15 7.66 -15.64
CA GLN A 105 -7.39 8.45 -14.43
C GLN A 105 -8.78 8.16 -13.88
N GLY A 106 -8.82 7.93 -12.57
CA GLY A 106 -10.06 7.73 -11.82
C GLY A 106 -10.58 9.03 -11.21
N GLN A 107 -11.46 8.89 -10.22
CA GLN A 107 -11.85 10.01 -9.37
C GLN A 107 -10.63 10.57 -8.65
N GLU A 108 -10.55 11.89 -8.53
CA GLU A 108 -9.49 12.52 -7.77
C GLU A 108 -9.59 12.14 -6.28
N LYS A 109 -8.53 11.50 -5.77
CA LYS A 109 -8.34 11.20 -4.35
C LYS A 109 -6.85 11.24 -4.07
N LYS A 110 -6.42 12.07 -3.13
CA LYS A 110 -5.02 12.12 -2.72
C LYS A 110 -4.68 10.93 -1.81
N PRO A 111 -3.47 10.38 -1.91
CA PRO A 111 -3.02 9.36 -0.97
C PRO A 111 -3.02 9.91 0.47
N PRO A 112 -3.46 9.12 1.46
CA PRO A 112 -3.42 9.52 2.86
C PRO A 112 -1.98 9.62 3.40
N PHE A 113 -1.05 8.89 2.77
CA PHE A 113 0.37 8.87 3.14
C PHE A 113 1.23 9.12 1.90
N LEU A 114 2.12 10.09 1.98
CA LEU A 114 3.04 10.46 0.91
C LEU A 114 4.50 10.32 1.37
N PRO A 115 5.44 10.02 0.44
CA PRO A 115 6.86 10.16 0.73
C PRO A 115 7.21 11.59 1.16
N PRO A 116 8.22 11.76 2.04
CA PRO A 116 8.72 13.08 2.40
C PRO A 116 9.10 13.90 1.15
N GLY A 117 8.61 15.15 1.08
CA GLY A 117 8.90 16.06 -0.03
C GLY A 117 7.94 15.99 -1.22
N MET A 118 6.99 15.05 -1.22
CA MET A 118 5.92 14.99 -2.21
C MET A 118 4.68 15.76 -1.71
N LYS A 119 4.00 16.50 -2.60
CA LYS A 119 2.80 17.32 -2.32
C LYS A 119 1.68 17.04 -3.30
#